data_AF-A0A9D8RX85-F1
#
_entry.id   AF-A0A9D8RX85-F1
#
_cell.length_a   1.000
_cell.length_b   1.000
_cell.length_c   1.000
_cell.angle_alpha   90.00
_cell.angle_beta   90.00
_cell.angle_gamma   90.00
#
_symmetry.space_group_name_H-M   'P 1'
#
loop_
_entity.id
_entity.type
_entity.pdbx_description
1 polymer ?
#
loop_
_entity_poly.entity_id
_entity_poly.type
_entity_poly.pdbx_seq_one_letter_code
_entity_poly.pdbx_strand_id
1 'polypeptide(L)'
;MILKVNGNINRYYVETLCMVFFPGSTFGENEEPREGVPEITVDVSRDKSGKAVASYVSIKLNDRVCEATETVSLAEEISISTHESIAVGRAMFAAGKEMLGHTPPWGILTGVRPAKVARGLLFEGRGILKTKRAMRDEYFLNPQKAALAVSVASTEMKIMKRLPKNTCSIYISIPFCPTRCAYCSFVSYTTPRLLSMISEYLDALIIDLLDTFDTVRRLGMTVSTVYIGGGTPT
;
A
#
# COMPACT_ATOMS: atom_id res chain seq x y z
N MET A 1 1.75 20.77 0.53
CA MET A 1 3.11 20.21 0.73
C MET A 1 3.84 20.26 -0.59
N ILE A 2 5.13 20.58 -0.57
CA ILE A 2 5.99 20.53 -1.77
C ILE A 2 6.72 19.19 -1.76
N LEU A 3 6.52 18.36 -2.79
CA LEU A 3 7.13 17.02 -2.88
C LEU A 3 7.93 16.87 -4.18
N LYS A 4 9.24 16.72 -4.04
CA LYS A 4 10.19 16.40 -5.11
C LYS A 4 10.63 14.95 -4.98
N VAL A 5 10.46 14.18 -6.06
CA VAL A 5 10.80 12.75 -6.09
C VAL A 5 11.67 12.50 -7.30
N ASN A 6 12.90 12.06 -7.06
CA ASN A 6 13.90 11.78 -8.08
C ASN A 6 14.31 10.31 -8.01
N GLY A 7 14.50 9.71 -9.19
CA GLY A 7 14.84 8.29 -9.32
C GLY A 7 13.65 7.37 -9.55
N ASN A 8 13.91 6.07 -9.58
CA ASN A 8 12.90 5.06 -9.93
C ASN A 8 12.08 4.66 -8.69
N ILE A 9 11.05 5.43 -8.38
CA ILE A 9 10.09 5.11 -7.31
C ILE A 9 8.69 5.58 -7.67
N ASN A 10 7.68 4.81 -7.26
CA ASN A 10 6.29 5.22 -7.45
C ASN A 10 5.98 6.46 -6.59
N ARG A 11 5.66 7.59 -7.24
CA ARG A 11 5.31 8.84 -6.56
C ARG A 11 4.17 8.67 -5.55
N TYR A 12 3.12 7.92 -5.89
CA TYR A 12 1.98 7.66 -5.00
C TYR A 12 2.42 6.96 -3.71
N TYR A 13 3.39 6.05 -3.78
CA TYR A 13 3.95 5.43 -2.57
C TYR A 13 4.58 6.48 -1.64
N VAL A 14 5.37 7.39 -2.20
CA VAL A 14 6.00 8.49 -1.46
C VAL A 14 4.95 9.42 -0.84
N GLU A 15 3.90 9.76 -1.59
CA GLU A 15 2.77 10.55 -1.10
C GLU A 15 2.08 9.87 0.10
N THR A 16 1.87 8.55 0.04
CA THR A 16 1.30 7.80 1.17
C THR A 16 2.19 7.81 2.40
N LEU A 17 3.52 7.75 2.24
CA LEU A 17 4.46 7.89 3.35
C LEU A 17 4.45 9.31 3.94
N CYS A 18 4.36 10.33 3.09
CA CYS A 18 4.23 11.71 3.53
C CYS A 18 2.99 11.90 4.40
N MET A 19 1.84 11.33 4.01
CA MET A 19 0.60 11.40 4.79
C MET A 19 0.66 10.67 6.15
N VAL A 20 1.59 9.72 6.32
CA VAL A 20 1.80 9.06 7.63
C VAL A 20 2.40 10.02 8.66
N PHE A 21 3.26 10.94 8.22
CA PHE A 21 3.88 11.96 9.07
C PHE A 21 3.12 13.29 9.06
N PHE A 22 2.50 13.64 7.94
CA PHE A 22 1.74 14.88 7.76
C PHE A 22 0.31 14.59 7.30
N PRO A 23 -0.58 14.15 8.22
CA PRO A 23 -1.96 13.81 7.88
C PRO A 23 -2.71 14.97 7.22
N GLY A 24 -3.49 14.67 6.18
CA GLY A 24 -4.27 15.69 5.44
C GLY A 24 -3.46 16.50 4.43
N SER A 25 -2.17 16.19 4.24
CA SER A 25 -1.35 16.85 3.22
C SER A 25 -1.91 16.66 1.81
N THR A 26 -1.90 17.75 1.05
CA THR A 26 -2.14 17.76 -0.39
C THR A 26 -0.83 18.04 -1.13
N PHE A 27 -0.72 17.51 -2.35
CA PHE A 27 0.50 17.54 -3.18
C PHE A 27 0.26 18.37 -4.45
N GLY A 28 -0.10 19.64 -4.27
CA GLY A 28 -0.32 20.55 -5.40
C GLY A 28 0.96 20.80 -6.20
N GLU A 29 0.86 20.79 -7.53
CA GLU A 29 2.01 20.99 -8.43
C GLU A 29 2.59 22.41 -8.37
N ASN A 30 1.80 23.39 -7.92
CA ASN A 30 2.16 24.81 -7.84
C ASN A 30 2.20 25.35 -6.39
N GLU A 31 2.43 24.48 -5.41
CA GLU A 31 2.56 24.93 -4.01
C GLU A 31 3.89 25.69 -3.84
N GLU A 32 3.83 26.95 -3.40
CA GLU A 32 5.01 27.77 -3.14
C GLU A 32 5.53 27.62 -1.69
N PRO A 33 6.85 27.75 -1.46
CA PRO A 33 7.43 27.69 -0.12
C PRO A 33 6.87 28.78 0.79
N ARG A 34 6.35 28.39 1.95
CA ARG A 34 5.84 29.31 2.99
C ARG A 34 5.84 28.62 4.35
N GLU A 35 5.71 29.42 5.40
CA GLU A 35 5.62 28.92 6.78
C GLU A 35 4.48 27.91 6.94
N GLY A 36 4.74 26.83 7.65
CA GLY A 36 3.80 25.73 7.90
C GLY A 36 3.63 24.74 6.74
N VAL A 37 4.22 24.99 5.57
CA VAL A 37 4.19 24.04 4.45
C VAL A 37 5.43 23.15 4.46
N PRO A 38 5.29 21.82 4.63
CA PRO A 38 6.43 20.92 4.54
C PRO A 38 6.97 20.86 3.10
N GLU A 39 8.30 20.88 2.98
CA GLU A 39 9.03 20.62 1.74
C GLU A 39 9.80 19.30 1.90
N ILE A 40 9.53 18.35 1.00
CA ILE A 40 10.12 17.00 1.07
C ILE A 40 10.82 16.70 -0.26
N THR A 41 12.08 16.29 -0.16
CA THR A 41 12.87 15.80 -1.30
C THR A 41 13.23 14.35 -1.05
N VAL A 42 12.98 13.51 -2.04
CA VAL A 42 13.33 12.09 -2.03
C VAL A 42 14.19 11.80 -3.25
N ASP A 43 15.40 11.32 -3.02
CA ASP A 43 16.31 10.88 -4.06
C ASP A 43 16.54 9.37 -3.90
N VAL A 44 16.37 8.63 -4.99
CA VAL A 44 16.62 7.18 -5.04
C VAL A 44 17.65 6.88 -6.11
N SER A 45 18.70 6.19 -5.71
CA SER A 45 19.78 5.79 -6.61
C SER A 45 20.19 4.35 -6.36
N ARG A 46 20.79 3.75 -7.39
CA ARG A 46 21.42 2.44 -7.28
C ARG A 46 22.91 2.63 -7.13
N ASP A 47 23.55 1.79 -6.34
CA ASP A 47 24.99 1.81 -6.23
C ASP A 47 25.63 1.40 -7.57
N LYS A 48 26.89 1.80 -7.79
CA LYS A 48 27.60 1.51 -9.05
C LYS A 48 27.75 0.01 -9.33
N SER A 49 27.69 -0.82 -8.28
CA SER A 49 27.78 -2.27 -8.40
C SER A 49 26.46 -2.94 -8.79
N GLY A 50 25.35 -2.20 -8.72
CA GLY A 50 24.00 -2.71 -8.97
C GLY A 50 23.54 -3.72 -7.91
N LYS A 51 24.14 -3.73 -6.72
CA LYS A 51 23.85 -4.65 -5.61
C LYS A 51 23.14 -3.99 -4.44
N ALA A 52 22.97 -2.67 -4.46
CA ALA A 52 22.27 -1.95 -3.42
C ALA A 52 21.46 -0.78 -3.98
N VAL A 53 20.41 -0.42 -3.24
CA VAL A 53 19.62 0.79 -3.45
C VAL A 53 19.87 1.72 -2.28
N ALA A 54 20.20 2.97 -2.58
CA ALA A 54 20.32 4.04 -1.60
C ALA A 54 19.17 5.03 -1.79
N SER A 55 18.58 5.49 -0.68
CA SER A 55 17.64 6.60 -0.68
C SER A 55 18.08 7.67 0.29
N TYR A 56 18.07 8.91 -0.18
CA TYR A 56 18.20 10.11 0.63
C TYR A 56 16.84 10.80 0.72
N VAL A 57 16.49 11.25 1.92
CA VAL A 57 15.28 12.02 2.18
C VAL A 57 15.64 13.25 3.00
N SER A 58 15.14 14.40 2.58
CA SER A 58 15.19 15.66 3.31
C SER A 58 13.78 16.15 3.57
N ILE A 59 13.49 16.48 4.83
CA ILE A 59 12.22 17.08 5.26
C ILE A 59 12.55 18.44 5.85
N LYS A 60 12.02 19.49 5.24
CA LYS A 60 12.06 20.86 5.76
C LYS A 60 10.68 21.30 6.21
N LEU A 61 10.61 21.86 7.40
CA LEU A 61 9.42 22.49 7.96
C LEU A 61 9.84 23.74 8.72
N ASN A 62 9.42 24.91 8.22
CA ASN A 62 9.90 26.20 8.70
C ASN A 62 11.43 26.26 8.63
N ASP A 63 12.09 26.57 9.76
CA ASP A 63 13.56 26.64 9.87
C ASP A 63 14.22 25.29 10.19
N ARG A 64 13.43 24.24 10.42
CA ARG A 64 13.96 22.90 10.74
C ARG A 64 14.15 22.08 9.49
N VAL A 65 15.29 21.42 9.39
CA VAL A 65 15.63 20.45 8.35
C VAL A 65 16.08 19.16 9.03
N CYS A 66 15.48 18.04 8.65
CA CYS A 66 15.88 16.70 9.08
C CYS A 66 16.15 15.85 7.84
N GLU A 67 17.27 15.13 7.85
CA GLU A 67 17.77 14.39 6.70
C GLU A 67 18.14 12.97 7.10
N ALA A 68 17.94 12.03 6.19
CA ALA A 68 18.36 10.65 6.40
C ALA A 68 18.75 9.99 5.09
N THR A 69 19.75 9.11 5.16
CA THR A 69 20.18 8.27 4.05
C THR A 69 20.14 6.81 4.49
N GLU A 70 19.50 5.97 3.70
CA GLU A 70 19.37 4.53 3.97
C GLU A 70 19.83 3.72 2.76
N THR A 71 20.53 2.62 3.03
CA THR A 71 21.00 1.69 2.00
C THR A 71 20.43 0.30 2.24
N VAL A 72 19.87 -0.30 1.20
CA VAL A 72 19.32 -1.65 1.23
C VAL A 72 20.04 -2.50 0.18
N SER A 73 20.67 -3.59 0.64
CA SER A 73 21.25 -4.59 -0.26
C SER A 73 20.15 -5.34 -1.00
N LEU A 74 20.36 -5.55 -2.30
CA LEU A 74 19.46 -6.32 -3.16
C LEU A 74 19.59 -7.81 -2.84
N ALA A 75 18.46 -8.45 -2.57
CA ALA A 75 18.32 -9.91 -2.51
C ALA A 75 17.63 -10.41 -3.80
N GLU A 76 18.11 -11.52 -4.36
CA GLU A 76 17.61 -12.08 -5.63
C GLU A 76 16.13 -12.47 -5.57
N GLU A 77 15.62 -12.81 -4.39
CA GLU A 77 14.27 -13.34 -4.17
C GLU A 77 13.19 -12.26 -4.06
N ILE A 78 13.57 -10.98 -3.98
CA ILE A 78 12.66 -9.85 -3.78
C ILE A 78 12.77 -8.89 -4.97
N SER A 79 11.64 -8.36 -5.43
CA SER A 79 11.65 -7.42 -6.56
C SER A 79 12.48 -6.17 -6.24
N ILE A 80 13.17 -5.65 -7.25
CA ILE A 80 13.96 -4.41 -7.10
C ILE A 80 13.08 -3.26 -6.60
N SER A 81 11.84 -3.16 -7.10
CA SER A 81 10.86 -2.16 -6.65
C SER A 81 10.52 -2.25 -5.16
N THR A 82 10.57 -3.44 -4.57
CA THR A 82 10.36 -3.62 -3.13
C THR A 82 11.56 -3.09 -2.35
N HIS A 83 12.79 -3.32 -2.81
CA HIS A 83 13.98 -2.77 -2.18
C HIS A 83 14.03 -1.24 -2.28
N GLU A 84 13.66 -0.67 -3.44
CA GLU A 84 13.50 0.78 -3.62
C GLU A 84 12.49 1.35 -2.62
N SER A 85 11.33 0.68 -2.45
CA SER A 85 10.31 1.10 -1.49
C SER A 85 10.81 1.01 -0.04
N ILE A 86 11.54 -0.05 0.33
CA ILE A 86 12.10 -0.20 1.68
C ILE A 86 13.14 0.89 1.94
N ALA A 87 14.06 1.17 1.01
CA ALA A 87 15.07 2.20 1.20
C ALA A 87 14.45 3.58 1.43
N VAL A 88 13.49 3.97 0.57
CA VAL A 88 12.74 5.23 0.70
C VAL A 88 11.95 5.26 2.01
N GLY A 89 11.23 4.18 2.31
CA GLY A 89 10.43 4.09 3.54
C GLY A 89 11.29 4.25 4.79
N ARG A 90 12.48 3.63 4.83
CA ARG A 90 13.39 3.74 5.97
C ARG A 90 13.97 5.14 6.12
N ALA A 91 14.44 5.76 5.03
CA ALA A 91 14.98 7.12 5.06
C ALA A 91 13.89 8.13 5.48
N MET A 92 12.69 8.02 4.91
CA MET A 92 11.54 8.84 5.27
C MET A 92 11.15 8.65 6.74
N PHE A 93 11.19 7.41 7.25
CA PHE A 93 10.88 7.14 8.65
C PHE A 93 11.91 7.76 9.60
N ALA A 94 13.20 7.67 9.27
CA ALA A 94 14.27 8.27 10.07
C ALA A 94 14.14 9.80 10.12
N ALA A 95 14.07 10.46 8.96
CA ALA A 95 13.91 11.92 8.87
C ALA A 95 12.59 12.40 9.51
N GLY A 96 11.48 11.68 9.28
CA GLY A 96 10.16 12.02 9.81
C GLY A 96 10.07 11.87 11.33
N LYS A 97 10.68 10.82 11.89
CA LYS A 97 10.78 10.62 13.35
C LYS A 97 11.57 11.74 14.01
N GLU A 98 12.67 12.17 13.41
CA GLU A 98 13.46 13.30 13.93
C GLU A 98 12.71 14.63 13.83
N MET A 99 12.01 14.85 12.72
CA MET A 99 11.22 16.06 12.50
C MET A 99 10.07 16.19 13.51
N LEU A 100 9.26 15.15 13.67
CA LEU A 100 7.96 15.20 14.37
C LEU A 100 7.94 14.52 15.74
N GLY A 101 9.00 13.79 16.11
CA GLY A 101 9.14 13.17 17.43
C GLY A 101 8.22 11.96 17.69
N HIS A 102 7.37 11.56 16.74
CA HIS A 102 6.51 10.38 16.87
C HIS A 102 6.92 9.25 15.93
N THR A 103 6.52 8.03 16.28
CA THR A 103 6.77 6.83 15.49
C THR A 103 5.43 6.22 15.07
N PRO A 104 5.11 6.16 13.76
CA PRO A 104 3.92 5.50 13.27
C PRO A 104 3.87 4.03 13.71
N PRO A 105 2.76 3.52 14.26
CA PRO A 105 2.69 2.17 14.79
C PRO A 105 2.88 1.08 13.72
N TRP A 106 2.58 1.43 12.46
CA TRP A 106 2.72 0.56 11.29
C TRP A 106 4.06 0.73 10.55
N GLY A 107 4.98 1.55 11.08
CA GLY A 107 6.28 1.78 10.48
C GLY A 107 6.17 2.37 9.07
N ILE A 108 6.84 1.74 8.11
CA ILE A 108 6.90 2.16 6.70
C ILE A 108 5.80 1.54 5.84
N LEU A 109 4.91 0.73 6.43
CA LEU A 109 3.83 0.11 5.68
C LEU A 109 2.71 1.11 5.41
N THR A 110 2.36 1.25 4.14
CA THR A 110 1.22 2.05 3.69
C THR A 110 0.15 1.16 3.03
N GLY A 111 -1.07 1.67 2.95
CA GLY A 111 -2.23 0.96 2.38
C GLY A 111 -3.04 0.13 3.37
N VAL A 112 -4.04 -0.59 2.86
CA VAL A 112 -5.13 -1.17 3.66
C VAL A 112 -4.88 -2.59 4.18
N ARG A 113 -3.87 -3.32 3.66
CA ARG A 113 -3.63 -4.74 3.99
C ARG A 113 -2.19 -5.04 4.43
N PRO A 114 -1.76 -4.58 5.61
CA PRO A 114 -0.41 -4.81 6.13
C PRO A 114 -0.07 -6.30 6.32
N ALA A 115 -1.08 -7.15 6.56
CA ALA A 115 -0.89 -8.60 6.67
C ALA A 115 -0.35 -9.25 5.38
N LYS A 116 -0.48 -8.60 4.21
CA LYS A 116 0.04 -9.13 2.94
C LYS A 116 1.57 -9.29 2.97
N VAL A 117 2.28 -8.34 3.58
CA VAL A 117 3.74 -8.38 3.73
C VAL A 117 4.14 -9.55 4.64
N ALA A 118 3.50 -9.66 5.80
CA ALA A 118 3.72 -10.77 6.73
C ALA A 118 3.44 -12.14 6.07
N ARG A 119 2.38 -12.23 5.26
CA ARG A 119 2.04 -13.45 4.51
C ARG A 119 3.12 -13.80 3.49
N GLY A 120 3.68 -12.84 2.77
CA GLY A 120 4.79 -13.07 1.83
C GLY A 120 6.00 -13.68 2.53
N LEU A 121 6.44 -13.05 3.64
CA LEU A 121 7.55 -13.53 4.46
C LEU A 121 7.30 -14.93 5.06
N LEU A 122 6.05 -15.24 5.43
CA LEU A 122 5.69 -16.58 5.90
C LEU A 122 5.69 -17.60 4.76
N PHE A 123 5.28 -17.20 3.56
CA PHE A 123 5.28 -18.04 2.37
C PHE A 123 6.72 -18.41 1.93
N GLU A 124 7.67 -17.48 2.10
CA GLU A 124 9.12 -17.72 1.95
C GLU A 124 9.72 -18.66 3.01
N GLY A 125 8.93 -19.14 3.99
CA GLY A 125 9.40 -20.08 4.99
C GLY A 125 10.19 -19.46 6.14
N ARG A 126 10.21 -18.12 6.29
CA ARG A 126 10.95 -17.45 7.39
C ARG A 126 10.45 -17.87 8.78
N GLY A 127 9.19 -18.31 8.90
CA GLY A 127 8.58 -18.76 10.14
C GLY A 127 8.18 -17.59 11.06
N ILE A 128 7.24 -17.84 11.97
CA ILE A 128 6.52 -16.79 12.74
C ILE A 128 7.46 -15.83 13.46
N LEU A 129 8.49 -16.34 14.17
CA LEU A 129 9.39 -15.51 14.97
C LEU A 129 10.28 -14.62 14.09
N LYS A 130 10.86 -15.16 13.02
CA LYS A 130 11.68 -14.36 12.09
C LYS A 130 10.81 -13.37 11.32
N THR A 131 9.58 -13.72 10.94
CA THR A 131 8.65 -12.77 10.31
C THR A 131 8.32 -11.62 11.24
N LYS A 132 7.98 -11.87 12.53
CA LYS A 132 7.74 -10.78 13.48
C LYS A 132 8.96 -9.86 13.63
N ARG A 133 10.16 -10.46 13.66
CA ARG A 133 11.43 -9.72 13.72
C ARG A 133 11.63 -8.86 12.47
N ALA A 134 11.47 -9.42 11.28
CA ALA A 134 11.58 -8.69 10.01
C ALA A 134 10.57 -7.52 9.94
N MET A 135 9.30 -7.75 10.31
CA MET A 135 8.29 -6.68 10.34
C MET A 135 8.69 -5.52 11.28
N ARG A 136 9.38 -5.80 12.39
CA ARG A 136 9.85 -4.78 13.34
C ARG A 136 11.15 -4.11 12.87
N ASP A 137 12.12 -4.90 12.43
CA ASP A 137 13.50 -4.44 12.23
C ASP A 137 13.70 -3.90 10.81
N GLU A 138 12.98 -4.45 9.82
CA GLU A 138 13.12 -4.05 8.41
C GLU A 138 12.04 -3.04 7.99
N TYR A 139 10.83 -3.15 8.55
CA TYR A 139 9.67 -2.31 8.22
C TYR A 139 9.25 -1.36 9.35
N PHE A 140 9.94 -1.38 10.48
CA PHE A 140 9.73 -0.47 11.62
C PHE A 140 8.34 -0.52 12.26
N LEU A 141 7.62 -1.63 12.14
CA LEU A 141 6.37 -1.80 12.88
C LEU A 141 6.66 -1.86 14.38
N ASN A 142 5.76 -1.31 15.17
CA ASN A 142 5.82 -1.57 16.60
C ASN A 142 5.54 -3.07 16.89
N PRO A 143 5.99 -3.60 18.05
CA PRO A 143 5.88 -5.04 18.33
C PRO A 143 4.44 -5.58 18.31
N GLN A 144 3.47 -4.78 18.75
CA GLN A 144 2.07 -5.18 18.80
C GLN A 144 1.47 -5.28 17.39
N LYS A 145 1.73 -4.32 16.50
CA LYS A 145 1.27 -4.34 15.10
C LYS A 145 1.97 -5.44 14.30
N ALA A 146 3.26 -5.66 14.51
CA ALA A 146 3.98 -6.78 13.92
C ALA A 146 3.36 -8.12 14.33
N ALA A 147 3.07 -8.31 15.62
CA ALA A 147 2.42 -9.52 16.11
C ALA A 147 1.02 -9.71 15.52
N LEU A 148 0.23 -8.64 15.45
CA LEU A 148 -1.11 -8.65 14.84
C LEU A 148 -1.05 -9.05 13.38
N ALA A 149 -0.23 -8.38 12.56
CA ALA A 149 -0.09 -8.67 11.13
C ALA A 149 0.30 -10.12 10.86
N VAL A 150 1.25 -10.65 11.64
CA VAL A 150 1.68 -12.06 11.52
C VAL A 150 0.60 -13.03 11.97
N SER A 151 -0.18 -12.71 13.01
CA SER A 151 -1.28 -13.55 13.46
C SER A 151 -2.40 -13.65 12.43
N VAL A 152 -2.75 -12.52 11.80
CA VAL A 152 -3.72 -12.45 10.71
C VAL A 152 -3.23 -13.26 9.52
N ALA A 153 -2.00 -13.01 9.06
CA ALA A 153 -1.41 -13.73 7.94
C ALA A 153 -1.35 -15.25 8.18
N SER A 154 -0.93 -15.68 9.37
CA SER A 154 -0.88 -17.11 9.72
C SER A 154 -2.28 -17.74 9.73
N THR A 155 -3.28 -17.02 10.24
CA THR A 155 -4.67 -17.49 10.27
C THR A 155 -5.25 -17.59 8.86
N GLU A 156 -5.08 -16.55 8.03
CA GLU A 156 -5.46 -16.56 6.62
C GLU A 156 -4.83 -17.76 5.89
N MET A 157 -3.53 -17.99 6.06
CA MET A 157 -2.84 -19.13 5.43
C MET A 157 -3.41 -20.48 5.88
N LYS A 158 -3.79 -20.64 7.16
CA LYS A 158 -4.43 -21.87 7.65
C LYS A 158 -5.81 -22.08 7.00
N ILE A 159 -6.59 -21.02 6.83
CA ILE A 159 -7.90 -21.08 6.16
C ILE A 159 -7.71 -21.42 4.68
N MET A 160 -6.79 -20.74 3.99
CA MET A 160 -6.50 -20.99 2.58
C MET A 160 -6.03 -22.42 2.30
N LYS A 161 -5.27 -23.03 3.22
CA LYS A 161 -4.85 -24.45 3.09
C LYS A 161 -6.01 -25.45 3.11
N ARG A 162 -7.18 -25.06 3.63
CA ARG A 162 -8.38 -25.92 3.66
C ARG A 162 -9.21 -25.82 2.39
N LEU A 163 -8.96 -24.81 1.55
CA LEU A 163 -9.68 -24.63 0.30
C LEU A 163 -9.14 -25.59 -0.77
N PRO A 164 -10.00 -26.22 -1.57
CA PRO A 164 -9.55 -27.01 -2.72
C PRO A 164 -8.73 -26.14 -3.68
N LYS A 165 -7.65 -26.70 -4.24
CA LYS A 165 -6.74 -25.95 -5.13
C LYS A 165 -7.44 -25.35 -6.36
N ASN A 166 -8.49 -26.00 -6.85
CA ASN A 166 -9.24 -25.56 -8.03
C ASN A 166 -10.43 -24.68 -7.63
N THR A 167 -10.26 -23.79 -6.66
CA THR A 167 -11.30 -22.83 -6.28
C THR A 167 -10.90 -21.40 -6.56
N CYS A 168 -11.88 -20.58 -6.93
CA CYS A 168 -11.73 -19.13 -7.02
C CYS A 168 -12.79 -18.42 -6.16
N SER A 169 -12.56 -17.13 -5.94
CA SER A 169 -13.51 -16.23 -5.32
C SER A 169 -13.84 -15.13 -6.32
N ILE A 170 -15.11 -14.75 -6.42
CA ILE A 170 -15.58 -13.69 -7.31
C ILE A 170 -15.83 -12.44 -6.48
N TYR A 171 -15.24 -11.32 -6.90
CA TYR A 171 -15.53 -10.01 -6.34
C TYR A 171 -16.26 -9.17 -7.38
N ILE A 172 -17.44 -8.67 -7.01
CA ILE A 172 -18.26 -7.78 -7.85
C ILE A 172 -18.19 -6.39 -7.24
N SER A 173 -17.71 -5.42 -8.01
CA SER A 173 -17.50 -4.04 -7.55
C SER A 173 -18.59 -3.11 -8.06
N ILE A 174 -19.59 -2.81 -7.23
CA ILE A 174 -20.64 -1.82 -7.49
C ILE A 174 -20.08 -0.41 -7.20
N PRO A 175 -19.83 0.45 -8.19
CA PRO A 175 -19.09 1.69 -7.97
C PRO A 175 -19.98 2.87 -7.51
N PHE A 176 -21.27 2.67 -7.25
CA PHE A 176 -22.21 3.75 -6.96
C PHE A 176 -22.33 4.03 -5.47
N CYS A 177 -22.39 5.30 -5.10
CA CYS A 177 -22.64 5.73 -3.72
C CYS A 177 -23.69 6.85 -3.72
N PRO A 178 -24.61 6.89 -2.75
CA PRO A 178 -25.46 8.07 -2.55
C PRO A 178 -24.64 9.33 -2.26
N THR A 179 -23.57 9.18 -1.47
CA THR A 179 -22.62 10.25 -1.13
C THR A 179 -21.20 9.69 -0.96
N ARG A 180 -20.18 10.50 -1.25
CA ARG A 180 -18.77 10.10 -1.03
C ARG A 180 -18.31 10.51 0.36
N CYS A 181 -17.90 9.53 1.17
CA CYS A 181 -17.27 9.82 2.46
C CYS A 181 -15.91 10.52 2.25
N ALA A 182 -15.57 11.49 3.09
CA ALA A 182 -14.32 12.27 2.98
C ALA A 182 -13.04 11.39 3.04
N TYR A 183 -13.11 10.25 3.74
CA TYR A 183 -12.01 9.30 3.87
C TYR A 183 -12.03 8.18 2.80
N CYS A 184 -13.02 8.15 1.90
CA CYS A 184 -13.19 7.04 0.96
C CYS A 184 -12.18 7.12 -0.20
N SER A 185 -11.30 6.11 -0.25
CA SER A 185 -10.33 5.89 -1.34
C SER A 185 -10.84 4.94 -2.44
N PHE A 186 -12.06 4.40 -2.31
CA PHE A 186 -12.65 3.54 -3.33
C PHE A 186 -13.29 4.36 -4.45
N VAL A 187 -13.36 3.78 -5.66
CA VAL A 187 -14.12 4.35 -6.78
C VAL A 187 -15.57 4.50 -6.34
N SER A 188 -16.09 5.72 -6.39
CA SER A 188 -17.43 6.08 -5.92
C SER A 188 -18.05 7.11 -6.86
N TYR A 189 -19.02 6.67 -7.65
CA TYR A 189 -19.87 7.47 -8.51
C TYR A 189 -21.04 8.02 -7.69
N THR A 190 -21.14 9.34 -7.63
CA THR A 190 -22.06 10.03 -6.69
C THR A 190 -22.89 11.13 -7.33
N THR A 191 -22.55 11.56 -8.55
CA THR A 191 -23.31 12.61 -9.23
C THR A 191 -24.58 12.03 -9.84
N PRO A 192 -25.70 12.80 -9.91
CA PRO A 192 -26.94 12.30 -10.50
C PRO A 192 -26.78 11.70 -11.90
N ARG A 193 -25.90 12.31 -12.72
CA ARG A 193 -25.55 11.81 -14.05
C ARG A 193 -24.86 10.44 -14.03
N LEU A 194 -23.99 10.18 -13.06
CA LEU A 194 -23.34 8.87 -12.96
C LEU A 194 -24.28 7.84 -12.33
N LEU A 195 -25.12 8.26 -11.37
CA LEU A 195 -26.12 7.39 -10.76
C LEU A 195 -27.21 6.97 -11.75
N SER A 196 -27.52 7.78 -12.76
CA SER A 196 -28.45 7.36 -13.82
C SER A 196 -27.92 6.21 -14.67
N MET A 197 -26.62 5.90 -14.62
CA MET A 197 -25.98 4.81 -15.37
C MET A 197 -26.12 3.43 -14.69
N ILE A 198 -26.82 3.32 -13.56
CA ILE A 198 -26.95 2.06 -12.81
C ILE A 198 -27.54 0.96 -13.70
N SER A 199 -28.57 1.27 -14.49
CA SER A 199 -29.22 0.27 -15.35
C SER A 199 -28.24 -0.27 -16.40
N GLU A 200 -27.58 0.61 -17.13
CA GLU A 200 -26.63 0.24 -18.17
C GLU A 200 -25.40 -0.48 -17.59
N TYR A 201 -24.98 -0.10 -16.39
CA TYR A 201 -23.93 -0.80 -15.66
C TYR A 201 -24.35 -2.24 -15.31
N LEU A 202 -25.58 -2.46 -14.84
CA LEU A 202 -26.07 -3.79 -14.52
C LEU A 202 -26.20 -4.67 -15.78
N ASP A 203 -26.65 -4.11 -16.90
CA ASP A 203 -26.70 -4.81 -18.18
C ASP A 203 -25.29 -5.26 -18.62
N ALA A 204 -24.31 -4.36 -18.53
CA ALA A 204 -22.91 -4.68 -18.83
C ALA A 204 -22.33 -5.70 -17.83
N LEU A 205 -22.65 -5.58 -16.55
CA LEU A 205 -22.19 -6.49 -15.50
C LEU A 205 -22.73 -7.91 -15.74
N ILE A 206 -23.98 -8.07 -16.17
CA ILE A 206 -24.53 -9.38 -16.49
C ILE A 206 -23.71 -10.06 -17.60
N ILE A 207 -23.36 -9.31 -18.65
CA ILE A 207 -22.53 -9.82 -19.75
C ILE A 207 -21.14 -10.23 -19.22
N ASP A 208 -20.49 -9.36 -18.45
CA ASP A 208 -19.17 -9.64 -17.87
C ASP A 208 -19.18 -10.85 -16.93
N LEU A 209 -20.26 -11.04 -16.16
CA LEU A 209 -20.45 -12.21 -15.31
C LEU A 209 -20.58 -13.48 -16.15
N LEU A 210 -21.38 -13.48 -17.21
CA LEU A 210 -21.52 -14.65 -18.08
C LEU A 210 -20.16 -15.09 -18.64
N ASP A 211 -19.38 -14.16 -19.18
CA ASP A 211 -18.05 -14.41 -19.73
C ASP A 211 -17.05 -14.86 -18.64
N THR A 212 -17.13 -14.27 -17.46
CA THR A 212 -16.30 -14.63 -16.31
C THR A 212 -16.60 -16.05 -15.84
N PHE A 213 -17.87 -16.42 -15.68
CA PHE A 213 -18.26 -17.76 -15.24
C PHE A 213 -17.98 -18.82 -16.30
N ASP A 214 -18.08 -18.50 -17.59
CA ASP A 214 -17.61 -19.36 -18.67
C ASP A 214 -16.09 -19.59 -18.58
N THR A 215 -15.32 -18.55 -18.29
CA THR A 215 -13.87 -18.68 -18.08
C THR A 215 -13.55 -19.56 -16.88
N VAL A 216 -14.24 -19.37 -15.75
CA VAL A 216 -14.10 -20.20 -14.55
C VAL A 216 -14.35 -21.68 -14.87
N ARG A 217 -15.43 -21.98 -15.62
CA ARG A 217 -15.74 -23.35 -16.08
C ARG A 217 -14.64 -23.91 -16.99
N ARG A 218 -14.19 -23.15 -17.99
CA ARG A 218 -13.10 -23.58 -18.90
C ARG A 218 -11.79 -23.89 -18.19
N LEU A 219 -11.49 -23.16 -17.12
CA LEU A 219 -10.31 -23.38 -16.27
C LEU A 219 -10.48 -24.55 -15.30
N GLY A 220 -11.64 -25.23 -15.27
CA GLY A 220 -11.92 -26.30 -14.32
C GLY A 220 -11.97 -25.82 -12.86
N MET A 221 -12.25 -24.53 -12.64
CA MET A 221 -12.32 -23.92 -11.32
C MET A 221 -13.75 -23.95 -10.78
N THR A 222 -13.88 -24.01 -9.46
CA THR A 222 -15.16 -23.92 -8.74
C THR A 222 -15.21 -22.60 -7.97
N VAL A 223 -16.31 -21.85 -8.08
CA VAL A 223 -16.51 -20.66 -7.27
C VAL A 223 -16.83 -21.05 -5.84
N SER A 224 -15.96 -20.67 -4.90
CA SER A 224 -16.13 -20.94 -3.48
C SER A 224 -16.82 -19.80 -2.73
N THR A 225 -16.63 -18.55 -3.18
CA THR A 225 -17.23 -17.37 -2.55
C THR A 225 -17.55 -16.31 -3.60
N VAL A 226 -18.62 -15.56 -3.34
CA VAL A 226 -18.97 -14.34 -4.08
C VAL A 226 -19.06 -13.21 -3.06
N TYR A 227 -18.35 -12.12 -3.29
CA TYR A 227 -18.41 -10.91 -2.49
C TYR A 227 -18.84 -9.74 -3.39
N ILE A 228 -19.93 -9.08 -3.02
CA ILE A 228 -20.43 -7.89 -3.71
C ILE A 228 -20.11 -6.69 -2.82
N GLY A 229 -19.25 -5.81 -3.30
CA GLY A 229 -18.77 -4.63 -2.58
C GLY A 229 -18.56 -3.45 -3.51
N GLY A 230 -17.76 -2.47 -3.10
CA GLY A 230 -17.45 -1.27 -3.88
C GLY A 230 -17.88 -0.02 -3.14
N GLY A 231 -18.68 0.82 -3.78
CA GLY A 231 -19.40 1.92 -3.17
C GLY A 231 -20.46 1.42 -2.20
N THR A 232 -21.73 1.52 -2.58
CA THR A 232 -22.88 1.08 -1.79
C THR A 232 -23.67 0.07 -2.64
N PRO A 233 -23.44 -1.24 -2.46
CA PRO A 233 -24.14 -2.27 -3.23
C PRO A 233 -25.66 -2.32 -3.02
N THR A 234 -26.14 -1.87 -1.86
CA THR A 234 -27.57 -1.79 -1.51
C THR A 234 -28.22 -0.56 -2.09
#